data_AF-A0A1K1MS37-F1
#
_entry.id   AF-A0A1K1MS37-F1
#
_cell.length_a   1.000
_cell.length_b   1.000
_cell.length_c   1.000
_cell.angle_alpha   90.00
_cell.angle_beta   90.00
_cell.angle_gamma   90.00
#
_symmetry.space_group_name_H-M   'P 1'
#
loop_
_entity.id
_entity.type
_entity.pdbx_description
1 polymer ?
#
loop_
_entity_poly.entity_id
_entity_poly.type
_entity_poly.pdbx_seq_one_letter_code
_entity_poly.pdbx_strand_id
1 'polypeptide(L)'
;MKVPRLLTMMLSLSLFGATGALASSMWGDFEGYAKVRLIVNEEEKEFGSNEVPGFLVKGSAVLPARILSEKLQSIVKWDNESKTVSVYKPNVHMVVAKTVGDDYSIQKPFGGVKKGDRLDFAVFAQVDGLKTPIYSFRIAIVSPSGEQVKAREEIVDGPKSSFWYTWPFNVTFSESGPYKVVFSIKPSSDSEYVAVSQKSILSD
;
A
#
# COMPACT_ATOMS: atom_id res chain seq x y z
N MET A 1 -65.13 -29.93 -7.05
CA MET A 1 -64.30 -29.85 -5.82
C MET A 1 -62.79 -29.91 -6.10
N LYS A 2 -62.24 -29.11 -7.02
CA LYS A 2 -60.79 -29.19 -7.36
C LYS A 2 -60.02 -27.87 -7.22
N VAL A 3 -60.72 -26.73 -7.22
CA VAL A 3 -60.12 -25.39 -7.12
C VAL A 3 -59.58 -25.04 -5.71
N PRO A 4 -60.27 -25.33 -4.59
CA PRO A 4 -59.76 -24.90 -3.28
C PRO A 4 -58.48 -25.64 -2.88
N ARG A 5 -58.32 -26.92 -3.27
CA ARG A 5 -57.11 -27.71 -2.99
C ARG A 5 -55.89 -27.25 -3.79
N LEU A 6 -56.10 -26.77 -5.03
CA LEU A 6 -55.03 -26.25 -5.88
C LEU A 6 -54.48 -24.92 -5.35
N LEU A 7 -55.38 -24.07 -4.84
CA LEU A 7 -55.03 -22.77 -4.28
C LEU A 7 -54.23 -22.93 -2.97
N THR A 8 -54.61 -23.88 -2.11
CA THR A 8 -53.85 -24.18 -0.89
C THR A 8 -52.45 -24.73 -1.22
N MET A 9 -52.33 -25.53 -2.27
CA MET A 9 -51.04 -26.09 -2.70
C MET A 9 -50.10 -25.02 -3.28
N MET A 10 -50.62 -24.09 -4.08
CA MET A 10 -49.84 -22.94 -4.58
C MET A 10 -49.43 -21.97 -3.47
N LEU A 11 -50.29 -21.74 -2.48
CA LEU A 11 -49.97 -20.89 -1.33
C LEU A 11 -48.95 -21.54 -0.39
N SER A 12 -48.98 -22.87 -0.23
CA SER A 12 -47.93 -23.58 0.51
C SER A 12 -46.59 -23.56 -0.23
N LEU A 13 -46.59 -23.62 -1.56
CA LEU A 13 -45.36 -23.59 -2.37
C LEU A 13 -44.70 -22.20 -2.35
N SER A 14 -45.47 -21.12 -2.21
CA SER A 14 -44.91 -19.78 -2.03
C SER A 14 -44.37 -19.53 -0.62
N LEU A 15 -44.93 -20.16 0.43
CA LEU A 15 -44.37 -20.10 1.79
C LEU A 15 -43.07 -20.90 1.96
N PHE A 16 -42.89 -22.01 1.22
CA PHE A 16 -41.62 -22.76 1.22
C PHE A 16 -40.60 -22.26 0.17
N GLY A 17 -41.01 -21.44 -0.80
CA GLY A 17 -40.12 -20.85 -1.79
C GLY A 17 -39.20 -19.74 -1.26
N ALA A 18 -39.42 -19.28 -0.03
CA ALA A 18 -38.69 -18.15 0.57
C ALA A 18 -37.57 -18.56 1.55
N THR A 19 -37.35 -19.85 1.82
CA THR A 19 -36.29 -20.30 2.75
C THR A 19 -34.91 -20.49 2.11
N GLY A 20 -34.77 -20.14 0.83
CA GLY A 20 -33.50 -20.22 0.09
C GLY A 20 -32.91 -18.85 -0.23
N ALA A 21 -33.03 -17.85 0.65
CA ALA A 21 -32.18 -16.67 0.55
C ALA A 21 -30.75 -17.12 0.88
N LEU A 22 -30.00 -17.52 -0.15
CA LEU A 22 -28.56 -17.60 -0.05
C LEU A 22 -28.10 -16.28 0.56
N ALA A 23 -27.37 -16.35 1.67
CA ALA A 23 -26.72 -15.22 2.28
C ALA A 23 -25.59 -14.74 1.35
N SER A 24 -25.95 -14.28 0.15
CA SER A 24 -25.04 -13.61 -0.74
C SER A 24 -24.71 -12.26 -0.12
N SER A 25 -23.42 -11.94 -0.09
CA SER A 25 -22.97 -10.61 0.30
C SER A 25 -23.59 -9.57 -0.65
N MET A 26 -23.84 -8.36 -0.15
CA MET A 26 -24.29 -7.22 -0.97
C MET A 26 -23.30 -6.90 -2.11
N TRP A 27 -22.07 -7.40 -2.01
CA TRP A 27 -20.98 -7.21 -2.97
C TRP A 27 -20.77 -8.43 -3.89
N GLY A 28 -21.66 -9.42 -3.83
CA GLY A 28 -21.60 -10.66 -4.61
C GLY A 28 -20.77 -11.77 -3.97
N ASP A 29 -20.48 -12.81 -4.74
CA ASP A 29 -19.66 -13.94 -4.31
C ASP A 29 -18.36 -14.09 -5.13
N PHE A 30 -17.37 -14.71 -4.51
CA PHE A 30 -16.13 -15.17 -5.13
C PHE A 30 -15.98 -16.65 -4.81
N GLU A 31 -16.11 -17.51 -5.82
CA GLU A 31 -16.03 -18.97 -5.68
C GLU A 31 -16.95 -19.52 -4.57
N GLY A 32 -18.16 -18.97 -4.43
CA GLY A 32 -19.13 -19.38 -3.40
C GLY A 32 -18.90 -18.76 -2.01
N TYR A 33 -17.87 -17.93 -1.83
CA TYR A 33 -17.65 -17.14 -0.62
C TYR A 33 -18.17 -15.73 -0.78
N ALA A 34 -18.76 -15.17 0.27
CA ALA A 34 -19.28 -13.80 0.25
C ALA A 34 -18.11 -12.80 0.11
N LYS A 35 -18.15 -11.93 -0.91
CA LYS A 35 -17.11 -10.88 -1.08
C LYS A 35 -17.14 -9.86 0.05
N VAL A 36 -15.98 -9.32 0.40
CA VAL A 36 -15.84 -8.24 1.38
C VAL A 36 -15.18 -7.01 0.75
N ARG A 37 -15.59 -5.82 1.20
CA ARG A 37 -15.02 -4.54 0.80
C ARG A 37 -13.77 -4.24 1.63
N LEU A 38 -12.69 -3.80 0.99
CA LEU A 38 -11.47 -3.35 1.66
C LEU A 38 -11.39 -1.82 1.59
N ILE A 39 -11.30 -1.18 2.75
CA ILE A 39 -11.11 0.27 2.87
C ILE A 39 -9.87 0.51 3.72
N VAL A 40 -8.92 1.28 3.20
CA VAL A 40 -7.71 1.68 3.93
C VAL A 40 -7.57 3.19 3.88
N ASN A 41 -7.56 3.85 5.04
CA ASN A 41 -7.53 5.31 5.14
C ASN A 41 -8.65 5.98 4.31
N GLU A 42 -9.87 5.50 4.45
CA GLU A 42 -11.07 5.96 3.71
C GLU A 42 -11.03 5.71 2.20
N GLU A 43 -9.92 5.19 1.66
CA GLU A 43 -9.79 4.79 0.27
C GLU A 43 -10.25 3.34 0.09
N GLU A 44 -11.30 3.15 -0.70
CA GLU A 44 -11.72 1.82 -1.13
C GLU A 44 -10.73 1.24 -2.13
N LYS A 45 -10.31 0.00 -1.88
CA LYS A 45 -9.54 -0.77 -2.87
C LYS A 45 -10.51 -1.54 -3.76
N GLU A 46 -10.57 -1.13 -5.03
CA GLU A 46 -11.18 -1.93 -6.08
C GLU A 46 -10.23 -3.09 -6.47
N PHE A 47 -10.82 -4.28 -6.64
CA PHE A 47 -10.12 -5.46 -7.12
C PHE A 47 -10.36 -5.61 -8.61
N GLY A 48 -9.30 -5.81 -9.38
CA GLY A 48 -9.41 -6.07 -10.82
C GLY A 48 -10.13 -7.38 -11.11
N SER A 49 -10.66 -7.55 -12.32
CA SER A 49 -11.34 -8.79 -12.74
C SER A 49 -10.45 -10.03 -12.67
N ASN A 50 -9.13 -9.85 -12.71
CA ASN A 50 -8.12 -10.92 -12.63
C ASN A 50 -7.47 -11.02 -11.25
N GLU A 51 -7.91 -10.24 -10.26
CA GLU A 51 -7.39 -10.28 -8.90
C GLU A 51 -8.31 -11.11 -8.00
N VAL A 52 -7.72 -11.82 -7.05
CA VAL A 52 -8.50 -12.47 -5.98
C VAL A 52 -9.03 -11.35 -5.07
N PRO A 53 -10.36 -11.18 -4.93
CA PRO A 53 -10.93 -10.15 -4.08
C PRO A 53 -10.79 -10.55 -2.60
N GLY A 54 -11.18 -9.64 -1.71
CA GLY A 54 -11.47 -10.02 -0.33
C GLY A 54 -12.71 -10.89 -0.26
N PHE A 55 -12.70 -11.94 0.56
CA PHE A 55 -13.87 -12.79 0.79
C PHE A 55 -13.97 -13.28 2.24
N LEU A 56 -15.17 -13.69 2.66
CA LEU A 56 -15.45 -14.14 4.02
C LEU A 56 -15.40 -15.66 4.11
N VAL A 57 -14.55 -16.20 4.99
CA VAL A 57 -14.48 -17.63 5.31
C VAL A 57 -14.68 -17.80 6.79
N LYS A 58 -15.71 -18.58 7.20
CA LYS A 58 -15.99 -18.88 8.61
C LYS A 58 -16.04 -17.62 9.49
N GLY A 59 -16.66 -16.55 8.98
CA GLY A 59 -16.77 -15.26 9.68
C GLY A 59 -15.49 -14.41 9.71
N SER A 60 -14.40 -14.87 9.09
CA SER A 60 -13.14 -14.12 8.98
C SER A 60 -12.95 -13.56 7.58
N ALA A 61 -12.54 -12.30 7.48
CA ALA A 61 -12.16 -11.69 6.22
C ALA A 61 -10.79 -12.23 5.78
N VAL A 62 -10.73 -12.78 4.57
CA VAL A 62 -9.51 -13.22 3.90
C VAL A 62 -9.16 -12.20 2.83
N LEU A 63 -7.93 -11.71 2.86
CA LEU A 63 -7.42 -10.68 1.96
C LEU A 63 -6.09 -11.13 1.35
N PRO A 64 -5.83 -10.83 0.06
CA PRO A 64 -4.50 -11.03 -0.51
C PRO A 64 -3.46 -10.20 0.25
N ALA A 65 -2.44 -10.86 0.80
CA ALA A 65 -1.42 -10.19 1.60
C ALA A 65 -0.68 -9.08 0.83
N ARG A 66 -0.50 -9.24 -0.49
CA ARG A 66 0.17 -8.25 -1.35
C ARG A 66 -0.55 -6.89 -1.37
N ILE A 67 -1.88 -6.88 -1.35
CA ILE A 67 -2.67 -5.64 -1.36
C ILE A 67 -2.46 -4.86 -0.07
N LEU A 68 -2.39 -5.58 1.06
CA LEU A 68 -2.05 -4.96 2.34
C LEU A 68 -0.61 -4.44 2.34
N SER A 69 0.32 -5.11 1.64
CA SER A 69 1.70 -4.65 1.48
C SER A 69 1.80 -3.24 0.91
N GLU A 70 1.05 -2.98 -0.17
CA GLU A 70 1.06 -1.70 -0.87
C GLU A 70 0.51 -0.57 0.00
N LYS A 71 -0.62 -0.82 0.68
CA LYS A 71 -1.29 0.18 1.51
C LYS A 71 -0.61 0.39 2.87
N LEU A 72 -0.04 -0.66 3.46
CA LEU A 72 0.62 -0.61 4.78
C LEU A 72 2.12 -0.33 4.70
N GLN A 73 2.67 -0.16 3.49
CA GLN A 73 4.07 0.13 3.24
C GLN A 73 4.99 -0.91 3.89
N SER A 74 4.72 -2.18 3.58
CA SER A 74 5.50 -3.33 4.04
C SER A 74 6.00 -4.13 2.85
N ILE A 75 6.94 -5.04 3.10
CA ILE A 75 7.44 -6.02 2.14
C ILE A 75 6.78 -7.35 2.43
N VAL A 76 6.10 -7.92 1.43
CA VAL A 76 5.55 -9.28 1.51
C VAL A 76 6.43 -10.23 0.71
N LYS A 77 6.94 -11.26 1.38
CA LYS A 77 7.68 -12.36 0.77
C LYS A 77 6.81 -13.62 0.78
N TRP A 78 6.68 -14.25 -0.38
CA TRP A 78 6.08 -15.56 -0.53
C TRP A 78 7.16 -16.62 -0.65
N ASP A 79 7.07 -17.66 0.18
CA ASP A 79 7.89 -18.85 0.08
C ASP A 79 7.00 -20.02 -0.38
N ASN A 80 7.21 -20.47 -1.61
CA ASN A 80 6.36 -21.49 -2.21
C ASN A 80 6.61 -22.90 -1.66
N GLU A 81 7.79 -23.17 -1.12
CA GLU A 81 8.15 -24.50 -0.61
C GLU A 81 7.47 -24.73 0.74
N SER A 82 7.65 -23.80 1.67
CA SER A 82 7.06 -23.85 3.01
C SER A 82 5.61 -23.37 3.08
N LYS A 83 5.07 -22.81 1.97
CA LYS A 83 3.77 -22.14 1.91
C LYS A 83 3.65 -21.00 2.93
N THR A 84 4.74 -20.26 3.12
CA THR A 84 4.82 -19.19 4.13
C THR A 84 4.73 -17.82 3.50
N VAL A 85 3.85 -16.98 4.06
CA VAL A 85 3.84 -15.54 3.82
C VAL A 85 4.59 -14.86 4.96
N SER A 86 5.68 -14.15 4.64
CA SER A 86 6.40 -13.30 5.60
C SER A 86 6.15 -11.84 5.29
N VAL A 87 5.83 -11.05 6.32
CA VAL A 87 5.62 -9.60 6.21
C VAL A 87 6.71 -8.88 6.99
N TYR A 88 7.45 -8.02 6.30
CA TYR A 88 8.51 -7.20 6.90
C TYR A 88 8.13 -5.72 6.80
N LYS A 89 8.10 -5.04 7.95
CA LYS A 89 7.84 -3.60 8.03
C LYS A 89 9.00 -2.93 8.77
N PRO A 90 10.03 -2.44 8.07
CA PRO A 90 11.10 -1.67 8.70
C PRO A 90 10.55 -0.32 9.17
N ASN A 91 11.21 0.27 10.17
CA ASN A 91 10.94 1.66 10.54
C ASN A 91 11.76 2.56 9.61
N VAL A 92 11.09 3.46 8.91
CA VAL A 92 11.74 4.41 8.01
C VAL A 92 11.23 5.81 8.31
N HIS A 93 12.07 6.58 8.98
CA HIS A 93 11.80 7.98 9.33
C HIS A 93 12.50 8.89 8.34
N MET A 94 11.74 9.81 7.75
CA MET A 94 12.28 10.77 6.79
C MET A 94 12.03 12.21 7.27
N VAL A 95 13.05 13.05 7.11
CA VAL A 95 12.96 14.50 7.29
C VAL A 95 13.49 15.18 6.04
N VAL A 96 12.78 16.23 5.61
CA VAL A 96 13.23 17.08 4.51
C VAL A 96 13.62 18.43 5.08
N ALA A 97 14.80 18.90 4.69
CA ALA A 97 15.37 20.13 5.21
C ALA A 97 16.24 20.80 4.15
N LYS A 98 16.32 22.13 4.17
CA LYS A 98 17.19 22.86 3.23
C LYS A 98 18.66 22.50 3.44
N THR A 99 19.06 22.18 4.67
CA THR A 99 20.42 21.83 5.01
C THR A 99 20.41 20.72 6.06
N VAL A 100 21.31 19.76 5.91
CA VAL A 100 21.62 18.75 6.92
C VAL A 100 23.12 18.79 7.12
N GLY A 101 23.57 19.04 8.34
CA GLY A 101 24.99 19.10 8.68
C GLY A 101 25.66 17.73 8.59
N ASP A 102 27.00 17.71 8.52
CA ASP A 102 27.80 16.48 8.52
C ASP A 102 27.63 15.67 9.82
N ASP A 103 27.21 16.33 10.90
CA ASP A 103 26.85 15.76 12.20
C ASP A 103 25.39 15.27 12.26
N TYR A 104 24.70 15.21 11.12
CA TYR A 104 23.27 14.93 10.97
C TYR A 104 22.34 15.97 11.61
N SER A 105 22.83 17.16 11.94
CA SER A 105 21.98 18.26 12.41
C SER A 105 20.99 18.70 11.31
N ILE A 106 19.70 18.60 11.59
CA ILE A 106 18.64 19.03 10.66
C ILE A 106 18.45 20.55 10.77
N GLN A 107 18.76 21.26 9.69
CA GLN A 107 18.69 22.72 9.65
C GLN A 107 17.63 23.19 8.66
N LYS A 108 16.66 23.99 9.15
CA LYS A 108 15.53 24.52 8.36
C LYS A 108 14.70 23.38 7.73
N PRO A 109 14.11 22.48 8.55
CA PRO A 109 13.12 21.52 8.06
C PRO A 109 11.91 22.26 7.47
N PHE A 110 11.27 21.65 6.48
CA PHE A 110 10.07 22.22 5.87
C PHE A 110 9.04 21.12 5.57
N GLY A 111 7.78 21.54 5.43
CA GLY A 111 6.66 20.66 5.05
C GLY A 111 5.90 21.15 3.83
N GLY A 112 6.18 22.37 3.36
CA GLY A 112 5.55 22.94 2.19
C GLY A 112 6.44 23.97 1.49
N VAL A 113 6.07 24.25 0.25
CA VAL A 113 6.76 25.11 -0.73
C VAL A 113 5.71 25.81 -1.57
N LYS A 114 6.10 26.84 -2.33
CA LYS A 114 5.18 27.45 -3.29
C LYS A 114 5.25 26.76 -4.64
N LYS A 115 4.12 26.68 -5.34
CA LYS A 115 4.11 26.25 -6.74
C LYS A 115 5.04 27.14 -7.56
N GLY A 116 5.89 26.51 -8.34
CA GLY A 116 6.92 27.14 -9.18
C GLY A 116 8.26 27.31 -8.48
N ASP A 117 8.35 27.11 -7.17
CA ASP A 117 9.62 27.18 -6.46
C ASP A 117 10.60 26.12 -6.99
N ARG A 118 11.87 26.50 -7.03
CA ARG A 118 12.99 25.57 -7.22
C ARG A 118 13.82 25.53 -5.94
N LEU A 119 13.95 24.36 -5.32
CA LEU A 119 14.70 24.20 -4.09
C LEU A 119 15.79 23.16 -4.23
N ASP A 120 16.95 23.51 -3.67
CA ASP A 120 17.93 22.56 -3.16
C ASP A 120 17.57 22.20 -1.72
N PHE A 121 17.49 20.90 -1.44
CA PHE A 121 17.23 20.38 -0.11
C PHE A 121 17.83 18.99 0.05
N ALA A 122 17.88 18.50 1.28
CA ALA A 122 18.27 17.13 1.58
C ALA A 122 17.08 16.34 2.14
N VAL A 123 17.05 15.06 1.78
CA VAL A 123 16.24 14.05 2.48
C VAL A 123 17.17 13.31 3.43
N PHE A 124 16.91 13.44 4.72
CA PHE A 124 17.51 12.62 5.76
C PHE A 124 16.58 11.44 6.04
N ALA A 125 17.09 10.22 5.88
CA ALA A 125 16.37 8.98 6.11
C ALA A 125 17.09 8.13 7.15
N GLN A 126 16.37 7.75 8.20
CA GLN A 126 16.80 6.78 9.19
C GLN A 126 16.00 5.49 9.02
N VAL A 127 16.70 4.38 8.88
CA VAL A 127 16.12 3.04 8.77
C VAL A 127 16.58 2.18 9.93
N ASP A 128 15.64 1.48 10.57
CA ASP A 128 15.92 0.45 11.56
C ASP A 128 14.89 -0.69 11.51
N GLY A 129 15.12 -1.74 12.30
CA GLY A 129 14.22 -2.89 12.36
C GLY A 129 14.19 -3.71 11.07
N LEU A 130 15.19 -3.57 10.20
CA LEU A 130 15.27 -4.33 8.96
C LEU A 130 15.67 -5.78 9.28
N LYS A 131 14.70 -6.69 9.14
CA LYS A 131 14.84 -8.13 9.46
C LYS A 131 15.07 -9.02 8.24
N THR A 132 15.09 -8.44 7.04
CA THR A 132 15.33 -9.14 5.78
C THR A 132 16.51 -8.48 5.06
N PRO A 133 17.41 -9.25 4.43
CA PRO A 133 18.38 -8.70 3.50
C PRO A 133 17.67 -7.92 2.38
N ILE A 134 18.36 -6.91 1.86
CA ILE A 134 17.90 -6.08 0.75
C ILE A 134 19.01 -5.96 -0.29
N TYR A 135 18.63 -5.90 -1.55
CA TYR A 135 19.56 -5.69 -2.65
C TYR A 135 19.89 -4.19 -2.79
N SER A 136 18.85 -3.35 -2.90
CA SER A 136 19.01 -1.90 -2.99
C SER A 136 17.84 -1.16 -2.33
N PHE A 137 18.02 0.14 -2.09
CA PHE A 137 16.94 1.04 -1.73
C PHE A 137 17.01 2.31 -2.58
N ARG A 138 15.87 3.00 -2.67
CA ARG A 138 15.69 4.19 -3.48
C ARG A 138 14.88 5.23 -2.74
N ILE A 139 15.31 6.49 -2.84
CA ILE A 139 14.52 7.67 -2.43
C ILE A 139 14.11 8.40 -3.70
N ALA A 140 12.81 8.50 -3.93
CA ALA A 140 12.23 9.17 -5.08
C ALA A 140 11.35 10.36 -4.66
N ILE A 141 11.34 11.40 -5.47
CA ILE A 141 10.40 12.52 -5.38
C ILE A 141 9.38 12.32 -6.49
N VAL A 142 8.11 12.18 -6.10
CA VAL A 142 6.98 11.94 -6.99
C VAL A 142 6.06 13.16 -6.96
N SER A 143 5.65 13.63 -8.13
CA SER A 143 4.73 14.76 -8.27
C SER A 143 3.29 14.41 -7.85
N PRO A 144 2.40 15.42 -7.68
CA PRO A 144 0.98 15.20 -7.43
C PRO A 144 0.31 14.35 -8.51
N SER A 145 0.72 14.50 -9.78
CA SER A 145 0.26 13.68 -10.92
C SER A 145 0.80 12.24 -10.93
N GLY A 146 1.74 11.89 -10.05
CA GLY A 146 2.33 10.56 -9.96
C GLY A 146 3.62 10.37 -10.77
N GLU A 147 4.14 11.41 -11.39
CA GLU A 147 5.40 11.36 -12.14
C GLU A 147 6.61 11.32 -11.20
N GLN A 148 7.58 10.44 -11.46
CA GLN A 148 8.85 10.43 -10.74
C GLN A 148 9.76 11.57 -11.21
N VAL A 149 9.79 12.68 -10.47
CA VAL A 149 10.57 13.88 -10.79
C VAL A 149 12.07 13.67 -10.59
N LYS A 150 12.46 13.02 -9.49
CA LYS A 150 13.85 12.68 -9.17
C LYS A 150 13.92 11.38 -8.39
N ALA A 151 15.03 10.67 -8.52
CA ALA A 151 15.34 9.52 -7.68
C ALA A 151 16.85 9.37 -7.47
N ARG A 152 17.20 8.78 -6.32
CA ARG A 152 18.54 8.27 -6.03
C ARG A 152 18.41 6.85 -5.50
N GLU A 153 19.36 6.02 -5.87
CA GLU A 153 19.42 4.59 -5.53
C GLU A 153 20.79 4.25 -4.95
N GLU A 154 20.81 3.29 -4.03
CA GLU A 154 22.02 2.71 -3.45
C GLU A 154 21.90 1.20 -3.42
N ILE A 155 22.92 0.53 -3.96
CA ILE A 155 23.08 -0.92 -3.84
C ILE A 155 23.72 -1.21 -2.49
N VAL A 156 23.05 -2.06 -1.70
CA VAL A 156 23.53 -2.52 -0.41
C VAL A 156 24.19 -3.90 -0.53
N ASP A 157 23.58 -4.78 -1.33
CA ASP A 157 23.99 -6.17 -1.59
C ASP A 157 24.50 -6.93 -0.34
N GLY A 158 23.69 -6.92 0.72
CA GLY A 158 24.07 -7.55 1.99
C GLY A 158 23.13 -7.24 3.16
N PRO A 159 23.37 -7.87 4.34
CA PRO A 159 22.56 -7.61 5.51
C PRO A 159 22.86 -6.23 6.10
N LYS A 160 21.82 -5.41 6.27
CA LYS A 160 21.84 -4.22 7.13
C LYS A 160 20.61 -4.27 8.04
N SER A 161 20.79 -4.01 9.33
CA SER A 161 19.68 -3.95 10.29
C SER A 161 19.22 -2.51 10.57
N SER A 162 20.15 -1.55 10.50
CA SER A 162 19.90 -0.13 10.63
C SER A 162 20.94 0.68 9.85
N PHE A 163 20.52 1.81 9.27
CA PHE A 163 21.39 2.71 8.52
C PHE A 163 20.73 4.08 8.35
N TRP A 164 21.57 5.10 8.10
CA TRP A 164 21.17 6.49 8.00
C TRP A 164 21.73 7.06 6.69
N TYR A 165 20.93 7.81 5.94
CA TYR A 165 21.36 8.45 4.69
C TYR A 165 20.89 9.90 4.62
N THR A 166 21.75 10.76 4.09
CA THR A 166 21.43 12.15 3.76
C THR A 166 21.69 12.35 2.29
N TRP A 167 20.65 12.60 1.49
CA TRP A 167 20.80 12.80 0.06
C TRP A 167 20.28 14.16 -0.41
N PRO A 168 21.09 14.91 -1.19
CA PRO A 168 20.66 16.17 -1.78
C PRO A 168 19.81 15.95 -3.03
N PHE A 169 18.77 16.78 -3.15
CA PHE A 169 17.85 16.88 -4.26
C PHE A 169 17.72 18.34 -4.71
N ASN A 170 17.62 18.53 -6.02
CA ASN A 170 17.21 19.79 -6.64
C ASN A 170 15.89 19.53 -7.38
N VAL A 171 14.81 20.16 -6.94
CA VAL A 171 13.46 19.92 -7.47
C VAL A 171 12.78 21.25 -7.77
N THR A 172 12.08 21.31 -8.91
CA THR A 172 11.12 22.36 -9.23
C THR A 172 9.72 21.84 -8.94
N PHE A 173 8.96 22.56 -8.11
CA PHE A 173 7.61 22.19 -7.70
C PHE A 173 6.57 22.79 -8.67
N SER A 174 6.51 22.26 -9.89
CA SER A 174 5.67 22.78 -10.99
C SER A 174 4.17 22.62 -10.80
N GLU A 175 3.73 21.69 -9.96
CA GLU A 175 2.32 21.36 -9.72
C GLU A 175 1.88 21.84 -8.33
N SER A 176 0.58 22.12 -8.19
CA SER A 176 -0.01 22.30 -6.85
C SER A 176 -0.48 20.94 -6.34
N GLY A 177 -0.32 20.72 -5.04
CA GLY A 177 -0.68 19.49 -4.37
C GLY A 177 0.49 18.78 -3.68
N PRO A 178 0.27 17.57 -3.16
CA PRO A 178 1.25 16.85 -2.38
C PRO A 178 2.30 16.18 -3.27
N TYR A 179 3.53 16.67 -3.21
CA TYR A 179 4.69 15.91 -3.67
C TYR A 179 5.03 14.85 -2.63
N LYS A 180 5.41 13.65 -3.07
CA LYS A 180 5.75 12.52 -2.18
C LYS A 180 7.24 12.22 -2.25
N VAL A 181 7.91 12.24 -1.11
CA VAL A 181 9.19 11.58 -0.91
C VAL A 181 8.91 10.13 -0.60
N VAL A 182 9.27 9.23 -1.50
CA VAL A 182 9.00 7.79 -1.40
C VAL A 182 10.31 7.06 -1.12
N PHE A 183 10.39 6.38 0.02
CA PHE A 183 11.45 5.42 0.31
C PHE A 183 10.98 4.04 -0.09
N SER A 184 11.70 3.42 -1.03
CA SER A 184 11.40 2.08 -1.54
C SER A 184 12.58 1.14 -1.40
N ILE A 185 12.30 -0.13 -1.12
CA ILE A 185 13.30 -1.20 -0.98
C ILE A 185 13.09 -2.21 -2.11
N LYS A 186 14.20 -2.72 -2.63
CA LYS A 186 14.25 -3.83 -3.57
C LYS A 186 14.86 -5.05 -2.87
N PRO A 187 14.06 -6.06 -2.50
CA PRO A 187 14.55 -7.23 -1.75
C PRO A 187 15.63 -8.06 -2.46
N SER A 188 15.51 -8.23 -3.78
CA SER A 188 16.45 -8.98 -4.64
C SER A 188 16.65 -8.27 -6.00
N SER A 189 17.72 -8.62 -6.73
CA SER A 189 18.05 -8.04 -8.05
C SER A 189 16.90 -8.08 -9.06
N ASP A 190 16.07 -9.13 -8.99
CA ASP A 190 15.00 -9.38 -9.97
C ASP A 190 13.62 -8.97 -9.45
N SER A 191 13.55 -8.42 -8.23
CA SER A 191 12.31 -7.93 -7.64
C SER A 191 12.02 -6.47 -8.01
N GLU A 192 10.75 -6.10 -7.94
CA GLU A 192 10.31 -4.71 -8.03
C GLU A 192 10.58 -3.93 -6.74
N TYR A 193 10.61 -2.61 -6.87
CA TYR A 193 10.68 -1.71 -5.73
C TYR A 193 9.36 -1.70 -4.95
N VAL A 194 9.46 -1.90 -3.64
CA VAL A 194 8.33 -1.82 -2.71
C VAL A 194 8.46 -0.56 -1.88
N ALA A 195 7.46 0.33 -1.92
CA ALA A 195 7.42 1.51 -1.05
C ALA A 195 7.24 1.08 0.41
N VAL A 196 8.14 1.51 1.28
CA VAL A 196 8.12 1.18 2.73
C VAL A 196 7.94 2.41 3.62
N SER A 197 8.05 3.62 3.07
CA SER A 197 7.66 4.86 3.74
C SER A 197 7.44 5.98 2.74
N GLN A 198 6.60 6.94 3.10
CA GLN A 198 6.28 8.11 2.29
C GLN A 198 6.20 9.34 3.19
N LYS A 199 6.67 10.48 2.68
CA LYS A 199 6.53 11.79 3.34
C LYS A 199 6.06 12.82 2.33
N SER A 200 5.07 13.63 2.71
CA SER A 200 4.54 14.68 1.84
C SER A 200 5.28 16.00 2.00
N ILE A 201 5.44 16.70 0.87
CA ILE A 201 5.79 18.12 0.77
C ILE A 201 4.64 18.78 0.03
N LEU A 202 3.94 19.70 0.68
CA LEU A 202 2.80 20.39 0.07
C LEU A 202 3.28 21.55 -0.81
N SER A 203 2.86 21.57 -2.07
CA SER A 203 3.11 22.67 -3.00
C SER A 203 1.81 23.46 -3.21
N ASP A 204 1.75 24.69 -2.70
CA ASP A 204 0.57 25.57 -2.79
C ASP A 204 0.83 26.80 -3.66
#